data_AF-A0A7T8JY13-F1
#
_entry.id   AF-A0A7T8JY13-F1
#
_cell.length_a   1.000
_cell.length_b   1.000
_cell.length_c   1.000
_cell.angle_alpha   90.00
_cell.angle_beta   90.00
_cell.angle_gamma   90.00
#
_symmetry.space_group_name_H-M   'P 1'
#
loop_
_entity.id
_entity.type
_entity.pdbx_description
1 polymer ?
#
loop_
_entity_poly.entity_id
_entity_poly.type
_entity_poly.pdbx_seq_one_letter_code
_entity_poly.pdbx_strand_id
1 'polypeptide(L)'
;VVEMLAAGLITLAHRSGGPLMDIVIEDDTSRNGFLAIHEKEYASAIAFILDLNDETRDHIRDRARSSVTRFSDAEFEAAWLRAVAPLFESNL
;
A
#
# COMPACT_ATOMS: atom_id res chain seq x y z
N VAL A 1 -4.62 -5.87 -3.58
CA VAL A 1 -3.99 -5.39 -2.30
C VAL A 1 -4.47 -3.99 -1.99
N VAL A 2 -4.39 -3.06 -2.95
CA VAL A 2 -4.91 -1.69 -2.81
C VAL A 2 -6.39 -1.67 -2.40
N GLU A 3 -7.20 -2.56 -2.96
CA GLU A 3 -8.64 -2.67 -2.66
C GLU A 3 -8.91 -3.05 -1.20
N MET A 4 -8.05 -3.90 -0.63
CA MET A 4 -8.15 -4.30 0.78
C MET A 4 -7.78 -3.13 1.70
N LEU A 5 -6.75 -2.37 1.35
CA LEU A 5 -6.37 -1.14 2.07
C LEU A 5 -7.50 -0.09 2.01
N ALA A 6 -8.11 0.09 0.83
CA ALA A 6 -9.23 0.99 0.62
C ALA A 6 -10.47 0.59 1.44
N ALA A 7 -10.72 -0.73 1.56
CA ALA A 7 -11.78 -1.27 2.39
C ALA A 7 -11.52 -1.15 3.91
N GLY A 8 -10.34 -0.67 4.33
CA GLY A 8 -9.98 -0.55 5.74
C GLY A 8 -9.60 -1.88 6.40
N LEU A 9 -9.08 -2.83 5.62
CA LEU A 9 -8.53 -4.07 6.15
C LEU A 9 -7.06 -3.88 6.56
N ILE A 10 -6.67 -4.49 7.68
CA ILE A 10 -5.24 -4.64 8.00
C ILE A 10 -4.70 -5.73 7.09
N THR A 11 -3.94 -5.31 6.07
CA THR A 11 -3.52 -6.17 4.97
C THR A 11 -2.11 -6.69 5.21
N LEU A 12 -1.96 -8.02 5.25
CA LEU A 12 -0.68 -8.72 5.18
C LEU A 12 -0.51 -9.28 3.77
N ALA A 13 0.53 -8.85 3.08
CA ALA A 13 0.83 -9.24 1.70
C ALA A 13 2.20 -9.90 1.57
N HIS A 14 2.43 -10.58 0.44
CA HIS A 14 3.75 -11.13 0.16
C HIS A 14 4.76 -9.99 -0.12
N ARG A 15 5.97 -10.09 0.43
CA ARG A 15 7.05 -9.12 0.24
C ARG A 15 7.67 -9.25 -1.16
N SER A 16 6.93 -8.82 -2.18
CA SER A 16 7.34 -8.88 -3.59
C SER A 16 6.59 -7.86 -4.44
N GLY A 17 7.16 -7.46 -5.57
CA GLY A 17 6.47 -6.64 -6.59
C GLY A 17 5.84 -5.38 -6.01
N GLY A 18 4.67 -4.99 -6.51
CA GLY A 18 3.93 -3.80 -6.05
C GLY A 18 3.77 -3.71 -4.52
N PRO A 19 3.31 -4.76 -3.81
CA PRO A 19 3.24 -4.77 -2.35
C PRO A 19 4.49 -4.25 -1.64
N LEU A 20 5.67 -4.67 -2.10
CA LEU A 20 6.96 -4.23 -1.56
C LEU A 20 7.40 -2.87 -2.11
N MET A 21 7.20 -2.63 -3.40
CA MET A 21 7.81 -1.51 -4.10
C MET A 21 7.09 -0.18 -3.84
N ASP A 22 5.76 -0.20 -3.81
CA ASP A 22 4.98 1.03 -3.77
C ASP A 22 3.68 0.96 -2.97
N ILE A 23 3.12 -0.22 -2.65
CA ILE A 23 1.80 -0.31 -1.99
C ILE A 23 1.89 -0.30 -0.46
N VAL A 24 2.69 -1.19 0.15
CA VAL A 24 2.73 -1.37 1.62
C VAL A 24 3.91 -0.61 2.23
N ILE A 25 3.62 0.10 3.31
CA ILE A 25 4.55 0.89 4.12
C ILE A 25 4.62 0.22 5.50
N GLU A 26 5.82 -0.14 5.96
CA GLU A 26 6.05 -0.80 7.25
C GLU A 26 6.74 0.10 8.29
N ASP A 27 7.02 1.36 7.97
CA ASP A 27 7.67 2.29 8.90
C ASP A 27 6.80 2.53 10.15
N ASP A 28 7.44 2.69 11.31
CA ASP A 28 6.75 2.75 12.60
C ASP A 28 5.72 3.89 12.71
N THR A 29 5.93 5.00 12.01
CA THR A 29 5.06 6.19 12.09
C THR A 29 3.96 6.24 11.02
N SER A 30 4.12 5.47 9.94
CA SER A 30 3.29 5.55 8.72
C SER A 30 2.75 4.19 8.25
N ARG A 31 2.95 3.12 9.04
CA ARG A 31 2.53 1.77 8.69
C ARG A 31 1.09 1.70 8.20
N ASN A 32 0.90 1.14 7.00
CA ASN A 32 -0.41 0.96 6.37
C ASN A 32 -0.77 -0.52 6.13
N GLY A 33 0.17 -1.44 6.40
CA GLY A 33 0.02 -2.88 6.20
C GLY A 33 1.25 -3.63 6.68
N PHE A 34 1.36 -4.90 6.28
CA PHE A 34 2.44 -5.81 6.68
C PHE A 34 2.93 -6.62 5.48
N LEU A 35 4.20 -7.00 5.49
CA LEU A 35 4.81 -7.84 4.45
C LEU A 35 5.50 -9.07 5.05
N ALA A 36 5.32 -10.22 4.41
CA ALA A 36 5.98 -11.49 4.75
C ALA A 36 6.44 -12.25 3.49
N ILE A 37 7.49 -13.05 3.61
CA ILE A 37 7.99 -13.94 2.56
C ILE A 37 7.62 -15.40 2.86
N HIS A 38 7.97 -15.88 4.06
CA HIS A 38 7.87 -17.29 4.43
C HIS A 38 6.75 -17.58 5.43
N GLU A 39 6.34 -18.83 5.52
CA GLU A 39 5.21 -19.28 6.35
C GLU A 39 5.33 -18.87 7.83
N LYS A 40 6.55 -18.88 8.38
CA LYS A 40 6.81 -18.45 9.76
C LYS A 40 6.59 -16.96 9.95
N GLU A 41 6.94 -16.15 8.96
CA GLU A 41 6.74 -14.70 9.00
C GLU A 41 5.26 -14.37 8.90
N TYR A 42 4.51 -15.06 8.04
CA TYR A 42 3.05 -14.95 7.98
C TYR A 42 2.41 -15.28 9.32
N ALA A 43 2.76 -16.43 9.91
CA ALA A 43 2.21 -16.83 11.21
C ALA A 43 2.50 -15.79 12.31
N SER A 44 3.74 -15.30 12.36
CA SER A 44 4.15 -14.31 13.36
C SER A 44 3.44 -12.95 13.16
N ALA A 45 3.32 -12.49 11.91
CA ALA A 45 2.62 -11.25 11.58
C ALA A 45 1.13 -11.34 11.89
N ILE A 46 0.47 -12.45 11.57
CA ILE A 46 -0.95 -12.67 11.89
C ILE A 46 -1.16 -12.65 13.41
N ALA A 47 -0.32 -13.36 14.17
CA ALA A 47 -0.41 -13.36 15.63
C ALA A 47 -0.23 -11.94 16.21
N PHE A 48 0.76 -11.19 15.72
CA PHE A 48 0.97 -9.79 16.12
C PHE A 48 -0.25 -8.92 15.80
N ILE A 49 -0.82 -9.01 14.59
CA ILE A 49 -1.99 -8.23 14.18
C ILE A 49 -3.20 -8.50 15.09
N LEU A 50 -3.39 -9.75 15.51
CA LEU A 50 -4.48 -10.13 16.42
C LEU A 50 -4.29 -9.57 17.84
N ASP A 51 -3.04 -9.45 18.30
CA ASP A 51 -2.67 -8.94 19.62
C ASP A 51 -2.67 -7.40 19.72
N LEU A 52 -2.65 -6.70 18.59
CA LEU A 52 -2.77 -5.24 18.56
C LEU A 52 -4.05 -4.75 19.27
N ASN A 53 -3.90 -3.67 20.04
CA ASN A 53 -5.03 -2.95 20.59
C ASN A 53 -5.85 -2.24 19.49
N ASP A 54 -7.11 -1.91 19.80
CA ASP A 54 -8.04 -1.31 18.83
C ASP A 54 -7.55 0.02 18.26
N GLU A 55 -6.98 0.88 19.10
CA GLU A 55 -6.46 2.19 18.68
C GLU A 55 -5.36 2.04 17.62
N THR A 56 -4.41 1.12 17.83
CA THR A 56 -3.33 0.85 16.88
C THR A 56 -3.88 0.27 15.59
N ARG A 57 -4.86 -0.64 15.68
CA ARG A 57 -5.54 -1.19 14.50
C ARG A 57 -6.22 -0.11 13.69
N ASP A 58 -6.96 0.78 14.33
CA ASP A 58 -7.70 1.85 13.66
C ASP A 58 -6.75 2.86 13.01
N HIS A 59 -5.65 3.22 13.67
CA HIS A 59 -4.61 4.03 13.05
C HIS A 59 -4.00 3.40 11.80
N ILE A 60 -3.74 2.09 11.79
CA ILE A 60 -3.25 1.40 10.59
C ILE A 60 -4.31 1.45 9.47
N ARG A 61 -5.59 1.24 9.80
CA ARG A 61 -6.70 1.31 8.82
C ARG A 61 -6.87 2.70 8.22
N ASP A 62 -6.75 3.74 9.03
CA ASP A 62 -6.85 5.12 8.57
C ASP A 62 -5.70 5.49 7.63
N ARG A 63 -4.47 5.06 7.97
CA ARG A 63 -3.31 5.21 7.10
C ARG A 63 -3.47 4.42 5.80
N ALA A 64 -3.98 3.19 5.87
CA ALA A 64 -4.30 2.36 4.71
C ALA A 64 -5.22 3.11 3.75
N ARG A 65 -6.39 3.56 4.22
CA ARG A 65 -7.36 4.31 3.40
C ARG A 65 -6.79 5.62 2.87
N SER A 66 -6.01 6.34 3.67
CA SER A 66 -5.41 7.60 3.22
C SER A 66 -4.35 7.39 2.13
N SER A 67 -3.65 6.24 2.16
CA SER A 67 -2.56 5.93 1.24
C SER A 67 -3.00 5.47 -0.15
N VAL A 68 -4.28 5.11 -0.35
CA VAL A 68 -4.73 4.53 -1.63
C VAL A 68 -5.05 5.58 -2.70
N THR A 69 -5.17 6.85 -2.34
CA THR A 69 -5.54 7.94 -3.27
C THR A 69 -4.57 8.08 -4.45
N ARG A 70 -3.28 7.78 -4.24
CA ARG A 70 -2.23 7.74 -5.27
C ARG A 70 -2.40 6.66 -6.33
N PHE A 71 -3.28 5.68 -6.09
CA PHE A 71 -3.61 4.61 -7.04
C PHE A 71 -4.96 4.84 -7.74
N SER A 72 -5.47 6.08 -7.73
CA SER A 72 -6.72 6.43 -8.42
C SER A 72 -6.52 6.57 -9.93
N ASP A 73 -7.60 6.38 -10.69
CA ASP A 73 -7.60 6.58 -12.15
C ASP A 73 -7.16 8.00 -12.54
N ALA A 74 -7.58 9.00 -11.77
CA ALA A 74 -7.18 10.40 -12.00
C ALA A 74 -5.66 10.61 -11.86
N GLU A 75 -5.02 10.00 -10.85
CA GLU A 75 -3.56 10.04 -10.70
C GLU A 75 -2.86 9.28 -11.82
N PHE A 76 -3.41 8.13 -12.24
CA PHE A 76 -2.90 7.38 -13.39
C PHE A 76 -2.95 8.20 -14.67
N GLU A 77 -4.09 8.80 -15.02
CA GLU A 77 -4.26 9.64 -16.21
C GLU A 77 -3.27 10.81 -16.22
N ALA A 78 -3.18 11.52 -15.09
CA ALA A 78 -2.27 12.65 -14.97
C ALA A 78 -0.80 12.22 -15.07
N ALA A 79 -0.40 11.11 -14.44
CA ALA A 79 0.95 10.58 -14.51
C ALA A 79 1.30 10.05 -15.90
N TRP A 80 0.36 9.37 -16.55
CA TRP A 80 0.51 8.86 -17.91
C TRP A 80 0.76 10.01 -18.88
N LEU A 81 -0.09 11.04 -18.88
CA LEU A 81 0.07 12.21 -19.75
C LEU A 81 1.42 12.89 -19.54
N ARG A 82 1.83 13.10 -18.28
CA ARG A 82 3.15 13.66 -17.97
C ARG A 82 4.30 12.81 -18.51
N ALA A 83 4.19 11.49 -18.45
CA ALA A 83 5.25 10.58 -18.89
C ALA A 83 5.35 10.50 -20.42
N VAL A 84 4.22 10.57 -21.14
CA VAL A 84 4.20 10.39 -22.60
C VAL A 84 4.29 11.69 -23.38
N ALA A 85 3.89 12.85 -22.81
CA ALA A 85 3.90 14.14 -23.51
C ALA A 85 5.26 14.48 -24.17
N PRO A 86 6.42 14.27 -23.51
CA PRO A 86 7.71 14.57 -24.14
C PRO A 86 7.99 13.80 -25.45
N LEU A 87 7.38 12.61 -25.63
CA LEU A 87 7.54 11.80 -26.83
C LEU A 87 6.88 12.44 -28.06
N PHE A 88 5.88 13.30 -27.84
CA PHE A 88 5.11 13.96 -28.89
C PHE A 88 5.54 15.42 -29.10
N GLU A 89 6.20 16.03 -28.11
CA GLU A 89 6.72 17.41 -28.18
C GLU A 89 8.05 17.51 -28.94
N SER A 90 8.68 16.37 -29.29
CA SER A 90 9.98 16.29 -29.96
C SER A 90 9.97 16.55 -31.48
N ASN A 91 8.85 17.01 -32.07
CA ASN A 91 8.67 17.19 -33.51
C ASN A 91 8.19 18.61 -33.93
N LEU A 92 8.47 19.64 -33.13
CA LEU A 92 8.32 21.05 -33.51
C LEU A 92 9.68 21.77 -33.50
#